data_AF-A0A3N5QNG5-F1
#
_entry.id   AF-A0A3N5QNG5-F1
#
_cell.length_a   1.000
_cell.length_b   1.000
_cell.length_c   1.000
_cell.angle_alpha   90.00
_cell.angle_beta   90.00
_cell.angle_gamma   90.00
#
_symmetry.space_group_name_H-M   'P 1'
#
loop_
_entity.id
_entity.type
_entity.pdbx_description
1 polymer ?
#
loop_
_entity_poly.entity_id
_entity_poly.type
_entity_poly.pdbx_seq_one_letter_code
_entity_poly.pdbx_strand_id
1 'polypeptide(L)'
;MKTPLQLRTYELLMRTASTDIDTTGDWRIEQVARRMFESASEIGAWMERASGAPSRERFRESLHEVHAHIRQVKLWLRVLDDLG
;
A
#
# COMPACT_ATOMS: atom_id res chain seq x y z
N MET A 1 -6.08 19.69 -8.76
CA MET A 1 -4.63 19.45 -8.87
C MET A 1 -4.27 18.36 -7.87
N LYS A 2 -3.64 17.26 -8.29
CA LYS A 2 -3.20 16.21 -7.35
C LYS A 2 -1.98 16.67 -6.58
N THR A 3 -1.94 16.40 -5.28
CA THR A 3 -0.76 16.72 -4.45
C THR A 3 0.42 15.81 -4.81
N PRO A 4 1.68 16.24 -4.56
CA PRO A 4 2.84 15.38 -4.76
C PRO A 4 2.73 14.04 -4.02
N LEU A 5 2.14 14.04 -2.81
CA LEU A 5 1.94 12.82 -2.03
C LEU A 5 0.96 11.85 -2.73
N GLN A 6 -0.17 12.34 -3.24
CA GLN A 6 -1.13 11.52 -3.99
C GLN A 6 -0.51 10.89 -5.25
N LEU A 7 0.35 11.64 -5.95
CA LEU A 7 1.05 11.10 -7.12
C LEU A 7 2.00 9.96 -6.70
N ARG A 8 2.77 10.15 -5.64
CA ARG A 8 3.70 9.12 -5.14
C ARG A 8 3.00 7.88 -4.60
N THR A 9 1.86 8.02 -3.93
CA THR A 9 1.09 6.86 -3.45
C THR A 9 0.47 6.08 -4.62
N TYR A 10 0.04 6.77 -5.68
CA TYR A 10 -0.41 6.10 -6.90
C TYR A 10 0.74 5.38 -7.62
N GLU A 11 1.91 6.01 -7.74
CA GLU A 11 3.11 5.35 -8.28
C GLU A 11 3.50 4.11 -7.47
N LEU A 12 3.42 4.15 -6.14
CA LEU A 12 3.68 3.00 -5.28
C LEU A 12 2.71 1.85 -5.57
N LEU A 13 1.40 2.14 -5.67
CA LEU A 13 0.38 1.15 -6.02
C LEU A 13 0.70 0.50 -7.38
N MET A 14 0.98 1.31 -8.40
CA MET A 14 1.32 0.79 -9.73
C MET A 14 2.57 -0.07 -9.69
N ARG A 15 3.62 0.34 -8.95
CA ARG A 15 4.82 -0.48 -8.77
C ARG A 15 4.50 -1.81 -8.10
N THR A 16 3.70 -1.83 -7.04
CA THR A 16 3.32 -3.08 -6.37
C THR A 16 2.48 -3.98 -7.26
N ALA A 17 1.64 -3.42 -8.14
CA ALA A 17 0.84 -4.17 -9.11
C ALA A 17 1.70 -4.78 -10.22
N SER A 18 2.81 -4.13 -10.55
CA SER A 18 3.74 -4.53 -11.61
C SER A 18 4.97 -5.27 -11.10
N THR A 19 5.06 -5.54 -9.80
CA THR A 19 6.15 -6.35 -9.24
C THR A 19 5.99 -7.77 -9.74
N ASP A 20 7.01 -8.25 -10.46
CA ASP A 20 7.09 -9.65 -10.90
C ASP A 20 7.48 -10.50 -9.70
N ILE A 21 6.52 -11.23 -9.15
CA ILE A 21 6.70 -12.14 -8.02
C ILE A 21 6.44 -13.54 -8.55
N ASP A 22 7.45 -14.41 -8.54
CA ASP A 22 7.25 -15.81 -8.90
C ASP A 22 6.44 -16.50 -7.80
N THR A 23 5.15 -16.66 -8.04
CA THR A 23 4.24 -17.36 -7.13
C THR A 23 4.11 -18.84 -7.47
N THR A 24 4.87 -19.35 -8.44
CA THR A 24 4.68 -20.70 -8.98
C THR A 24 5.01 -21.76 -7.95
N GLY A 25 3.99 -22.48 -7.49
CA GLY A 25 4.15 -23.66 -6.64
C GLY A 25 4.29 -23.38 -5.14
N ASP A 26 4.30 -22.11 -4.69
CA ASP A 26 4.21 -21.75 -3.27
C ASP A 26 3.04 -20.81 -2.97
N TRP A 27 1.94 -21.40 -2.50
CA TRP A 27 0.73 -20.67 -2.12
C TRP A 27 1.00 -19.58 -1.06
N ARG A 28 2.04 -19.70 -0.24
CA ARG A 28 2.36 -18.70 0.79
C ARG A 28 2.86 -17.41 0.15
N ILE A 29 3.72 -17.52 -0.87
CA ILE A 29 4.22 -16.37 -1.63
C ILE A 29 3.04 -15.65 -2.30
N GLU A 30 2.13 -16.40 -2.93
CA GLU A 30 0.91 -15.82 -3.52
C GLU A 30 0.07 -15.07 -2.47
N GLN A 31 -0.14 -15.66 -1.29
CA GLN A 31 -0.90 -15.02 -0.21
C GLN A 31 -0.23 -13.72 0.27
N VAL A 32 1.09 -13.74 0.46
CA VAL A 32 1.83 -12.55 0.92
C VAL A 32 1.83 -11.46 -0.16
N ALA A 33 2.05 -11.83 -1.43
CA ALA A 33 1.96 -10.92 -2.57
C ALA A 33 0.59 -10.25 -2.66
N ARG A 34 -0.50 -11.03 -2.48
CA ARG A 34 -1.86 -10.51 -2.41
C ARG A 34 -2.04 -9.52 -1.25
N ARG A 35 -1.59 -9.87 -0.04
CA ARG A 35 -1.66 -8.97 1.14
C ARG A 35 -0.86 -7.69 0.94
N MET A 36 0.28 -7.76 0.26
CA MET A 36 1.08 -6.61 -0.13
C MET A 36 0.29 -5.68 -1.05
N PHE A 37 -0.32 -6.22 -2.10
CA PHE A 37 -1.12 -5.44 -3.05
C PHE A 37 -2.37 -4.82 -2.41
N GLU A 38 -3.09 -5.58 -1.58
CA GLU A 38 -4.22 -5.08 -0.79
C GLU A 38 -3.80 -3.88 0.08
N SER A 39 -2.68 -4.01 0.80
CA SER A 39 -2.15 -2.94 1.65
C SER A 39 -1.76 -1.71 0.82
N ALA A 40 -1.13 -1.90 -0.34
CA ALA A 40 -0.78 -0.80 -1.24
C ALA A 40 -2.01 -0.08 -1.81
N SER A 41 -3.10 -0.82 -2.07
CA SER A 41 -4.36 -0.25 -2.54
C SER A 41 -5.04 0.60 -1.47
N GLU A 42 -5.00 0.16 -0.20
CA GLU A 42 -5.54 0.92 0.93
C GLU A 42 -4.80 2.25 1.16
N ILE A 43 -3.48 2.33 0.89
CA ILE A 43 -2.74 3.61 0.91
C ILE A 43 -3.42 4.62 -0.03
N GLY A 44 -3.75 4.21 -1.26
CA GLY A 44 -4.45 5.06 -2.23
C GLY A 44 -5.84 5.47 -1.75
N ALA A 45 -6.62 4.51 -1.23
CA ALA A 45 -7.97 4.75 -0.72
C ALA A 45 -7.97 5.75 0.45
N TRP A 46 -7.08 5.57 1.43
CA TRP A 46 -6.95 6.49 2.56
C TRP A 46 -6.40 7.86 2.17
N MET A 47 -5.55 7.95 1.15
CA MET A 47 -5.12 9.25 0.61
C MET A 47 -6.26 10.03 -0.04
N GLU A 48 -7.17 9.36 -0.75
CA GLU A 48 -8.37 10.00 -1.30
C GLU A 48 -9.32 10.44 -0.18
N ARG A 49 -9.51 9.62 0.86
CA ARG A 49 -10.25 10.00 2.08
C ARG A 49 -9.64 11.22 2.78
N ALA A 50 -8.31 11.26 2.92
CA ALA A 50 -7.61 12.40 3.48
C ALA A 50 -7.88 13.66 2.66
N SER A 51 -7.81 13.57 1.33
CA SER A 51 -8.02 14.72 0.44
C SER A 51 -9.44 15.28 0.52
N GLY A 52 -10.44 14.44 0.83
CA GLY A 52 -11.82 14.83 1.06
C GLY A 52 -12.21 15.06 2.53
N ALA A 53 -11.25 15.10 3.46
CA ALA A 53 -11.55 15.12 4.88
C ALA A 53 -12.26 16.44 5.30
N PRO A 54 -13.35 16.37 6.08
CA PRO A 54 -14.12 17.55 6.47
C PRO A 54 -13.48 18.37 7.58
N SER A 55 -12.43 17.84 8.23
CA SER A 55 -11.72 18.51 9.32
C SER A 55 -10.25 18.11 9.36
N ARG A 56 -9.45 18.94 10.02
CA ARG A 56 -8.02 18.67 10.24
C ARG A 56 -7.77 17.40 11.05
N GLU A 57 -8.68 17.07 11.95
CA GLU A 57 -8.61 15.83 12.74
C GLU A 57 -8.81 14.60 11.86
N ARG A 58 -9.90 14.56 11.07
CA ARG A 58 -10.16 13.47 10.10
C ARG A 58 -9.07 13.33 9.05
N PHE A 59 -8.48 14.45 8.63
CA PHE A 59 -7.31 14.45 7.75
C PHE A 59 -6.13 13.71 8.39
N ARG A 60 -5.82 14.01 9.66
CA ARG A 60 -4.72 13.38 10.40
C ARG A 60 -4.97 11.89 10.64
N GLU A 61 -6.19 11.50 11.00
CA GLU A 61 -6.58 10.09 11.13
C GLU A 61 -6.36 9.34 9.80
N SER A 62 -6.81 9.92 8.68
CA SER A 62 -6.61 9.30 7.37
C SER A 62 -5.12 9.15 7.02
N LEU A 63 -4.29 10.15 7.33
CA LEU A 63 -2.84 10.05 7.14
C LEU A 63 -2.17 9.04 8.08
N HIS A 64 -2.72 8.82 9.27
CA HIS A 64 -2.24 7.77 10.17
C HIS A 64 -2.45 6.39 9.55
N GLU A 65 -3.63 6.14 8.98
CA GLU A 65 -3.94 4.88 8.28
C GLU A 65 -3.05 4.68 7.03
N VAL A 66 -2.82 5.73 6.25
CA VAL A 66 -1.85 5.70 5.14
C VAL A 66 -0.49 5.21 5.64
N HIS A 67 -0.01 5.73 6.76
CA HIS A 67 1.28 5.33 7.33
C HIS A 67 1.27 3.89 7.87
N ALA A 68 0.17 3.44 8.46
CA ALA A 68 0.00 2.04 8.90
C ALA A 68 0.11 1.07 7.70
N HIS A 69 -0.57 1.36 6.60
CA HIS A 69 -0.52 0.53 5.41
C HIS A 69 0.85 0.57 4.70
N ILE A 70 1.55 1.71 4.69
CA ILE A 70 2.95 1.77 4.22
C ILE A 70 3.84 0.80 5.03
N ARG A 71 3.65 0.72 6.35
CA ARG A 71 4.40 -0.22 7.20
C ARG A 71 4.04 -1.66 6.90
N GLN A 72 2.77 -1.96 6.61
CA GLN A 72 2.34 -3.30 6.18
C GLN A 72 2.97 -3.69 4.84
N VAL A 73 2.96 -2.82 3.84
CA VAL A 73 3.65 -3.08 2.55
C VAL A 73 5.14 -3.40 2.79
N LYS A 74 5.83 -2.63 3.64
CA LYS A 74 7.23 -2.90 4.01
C LYS A 74 7.42 -4.25 4.70
N LEU A 75 6.50 -4.62 5.59
CA LEU A 75 6.53 -5.93 6.25
C LEU A 75 6.38 -7.05 5.22
N TRP A 76 5.41 -6.95 4.32
CA TRP A 76 5.17 -7.99 3.31
C TRP A 76 6.31 -8.13 2.33
N LEU A 77 6.95 -7.03 1.92
CA LEU A 77 8.19 -7.08 1.14
C LEU A 77 9.27 -7.89 1.85
N ARG A 78 9.49 -7.65 3.14
CA ARG A 78 10.48 -8.42 3.91
C ARG A 78 10.10 -9.89 4.02
N VAL A 79 8.82 -10.21 4.22
CA VAL A 79 8.36 -11.60 4.27
C VAL A 79 8.56 -12.30 2.92
N LEU A 80 8.34 -11.61 1.79
CA LEU A 80 8.64 -12.15 0.46
C LEU A 80 10.13 -12.41 0.31
N ASP A 81 10.98 -11.43 0.64
CA ASP A 81 12.44 -11.60 0.60
C ASP A 81 12.93 -12.79 1.45
N ASP A 82 12.30 -13.04 2.60
CA ASP A 82 12.62 -14.16 3.50
C ASP A 82 12.10 -15.53 2.98
N LEU A 83 11.07 -15.53 2.11
CA LEU A 83 10.50 -16.74 1.51
C LEU A 83 11.21 -17.19 0.22
N GLY A 84 11.95 -16.29 -0.43
CA GLY A 84 12.68 -16.53 -1.68
C GLY A 84 11.88 -16.15 -2.92
#